data_AF-A0A7R9V8D6-F1
#
_entry.id   AF-A0A7R9V8D6-F1
#
_cell.length_a   1.000
_cell.length_b   1.000
_cell.length_c   1.000
_cell.angle_alpha   90.00
_cell.angle_beta   90.00
_cell.angle_gamma   90.00
#
_symmetry.space_group_name_H-M   'P 1'
#
loop_
_entity.id
_entity.type
_entity.pdbx_description
1 polymer ?
#
loop_
_entity_poly.entity_id
_entity_poly.type
_entity_poly.pdbx_seq_one_letter_code
_entity_poly.pdbx_strand_id
1 'polypeptide(L)'
;RAARQRRRRPPSGIMKFGRYLATHSREVWQQHYINYKGLKKLIKNVVDVPSAAVYVPVKLSLSNPSNGNGCGMGETGAGRAAPQRMLQPMGNTHTTPQESFFVQLEKEVRRIDAFVQKEAQRLRDQLAALEGRINATEDLVADKDLRASLTAEARRLGDEYLHIERFVNLNYAGLQKILKKHDREVPNAPCFPFYMAHLGSQPWVRGVHQDCQVTLTRIFTQLHGARGIVDTAFEHHNLEEFTRQFWCRTEDVAQVKNYIMQHCPASELPEGEGGEDEEPDVINSLYLDNSSMELYHNLLYGRPYSTVIELRWRGVQRPRVVQVRRKVYHEGWRPEIGCTDSFPLQEPKVTDFLLGRWTFADAQGFLMQHDELARQRRLLARQQQVMAREQAREAGEKARDLLTRLEESTGIDSDSGS
;
A
#
# COMPACT_ATOMS: atom_id res chain seq x y z
N ARG A 1 24.80 -17.03 45.36
CA ARG A 1 25.20 -15.64 45.00
C ARG A 1 24.51 -15.28 43.67
N ALA A 2 23.36 -14.60 43.72
CA ALA A 2 22.56 -14.28 42.53
C ALA A 2 23.22 -13.15 41.71
N ALA A 3 23.58 -13.44 40.47
CA ALA A 3 24.12 -12.46 39.54
C ALA A 3 23.00 -11.52 39.07
N ARG A 4 22.93 -10.33 39.68
CA ARG A 4 22.17 -9.19 39.14
C ARG A 4 22.74 -8.84 37.77
N GLN A 5 22.06 -9.24 36.69
CA GLN A 5 22.32 -8.74 35.34
C GLN A 5 22.23 -7.20 35.37
N ARG A 6 23.38 -6.53 35.29
CA ARG A 6 23.47 -5.08 35.18
C ARG A 6 22.80 -4.65 33.88
N ARG A 7 21.68 -3.92 34.01
CA ARG A 7 20.96 -3.28 32.90
C ARG A 7 21.96 -2.45 32.08
N ARG A 8 22.28 -2.87 30.85
CA ARG A 8 22.99 -2.02 29.89
C ARG A 8 22.18 -0.73 29.71
N ARG A 9 22.74 0.42 30.08
CA ARG A 9 22.14 1.73 29.78
C ARG A 9 22.16 1.90 28.26
N PRO A 10 21.07 2.35 27.63
CA PRO A 10 21.09 2.68 26.21
C PRO A 10 22.09 3.82 25.97
N PRO A 11 22.71 3.89 24.76
CA PRO A 11 23.70 4.92 24.44
C PRO A 11 23.15 6.32 24.69
N SER A 12 24.00 7.18 25.25
CA SER A 12 23.73 8.58 25.58
C SER A 12 23.42 9.38 24.32
N GLY A 13 22.14 9.48 23.98
CA GLY A 13 21.66 10.19 22.78
C GLY A 13 20.24 9.81 22.38
N ILE A 14 19.74 8.63 22.79
CA ILE A 14 18.37 8.20 22.48
C ILE A 14 17.38 8.97 23.35
N MET A 15 16.66 9.94 22.76
CA MET A 15 15.55 10.62 23.41
C MET A 15 14.53 9.59 23.93
N LYS A 16 14.09 9.78 25.18
CA LYS A 16 12.99 8.99 25.75
C LYS A 16 11.76 9.17 24.85
N PHE A 17 11.11 8.09 24.44
CA PHE A 17 10.00 8.13 23.50
C PHE A 17 8.88 9.11 23.89
N GLY A 18 8.57 9.25 25.19
CA GLY A 18 7.57 10.23 25.63
C GLY A 18 7.93 11.70 25.36
N ARG A 19 9.23 12.04 25.26
CA ARG A 19 9.71 13.37 24.82
C ARG A 19 9.67 13.47 23.30
N TYR A 20 10.10 12.42 22.62
CA TYR A 20 10.04 12.33 21.15
C TYR A 20 8.61 12.51 20.63
N LEU A 21 7.64 11.81 21.23
CA LEU A 21 6.21 11.91 20.90
C LEU A 21 5.72 13.35 21.07
N ALA A 22 6.05 14.01 22.19
CA ALA A 22 5.62 15.39 22.45
C ALA A 22 6.25 16.43 21.50
N THR A 23 7.46 16.17 21.00
CA THR A 23 8.15 17.06 20.05
C THR A 23 7.64 16.90 18.62
N HIS A 24 7.26 15.67 18.22
CA HIS A 24 6.85 15.37 16.84
C HIS A 24 5.33 15.29 16.68
N SER A 25 4.57 15.43 17.76
CA SER A 25 3.11 15.47 17.71
C SER A 25 2.61 16.83 17.24
N ARG A 26 1.60 16.80 16.37
CA ARG A 26 0.90 18.00 15.91
C ARG A 26 0.06 18.58 17.04
N GLU A 27 0.21 19.89 17.30
CA GLU A 27 -0.47 20.60 18.41
C GLU A 27 -2.00 20.47 18.38
N VAL A 28 -2.59 20.57 17.19
CA VAL A 28 -4.04 20.47 16.99
C VAL A 28 -4.58 19.09 17.36
N TRP A 29 -3.76 18.04 17.30
CA TRP A 29 -4.17 16.64 17.46
C TRP A 29 -3.70 16.02 18.78
N GLN A 30 -3.13 16.80 19.70
CA GLN A 30 -2.50 16.29 20.93
C GLN A 30 -3.42 15.38 21.76
N GLN A 31 -4.72 15.67 21.77
CA GLN A 31 -5.72 14.90 22.52
C GLN A 31 -5.97 13.48 21.96
N HIS A 32 -5.66 13.28 20.68
CA HIS A 32 -5.90 12.02 19.98
C HIS A 32 -4.67 11.09 19.97
N TYR A 33 -3.49 11.60 20.32
CA TYR A 33 -2.30 10.76 20.47
C TYR A 33 -2.42 9.82 21.67
N ILE A 34 -1.74 8.68 21.58
CA ILE A 34 -1.64 7.69 22.64
C ILE A 34 -1.23 8.31 23.98
N ASN A 35 -2.01 8.04 25.03
CA ASN A 35 -1.65 8.43 26.39
C ASN A 35 -0.53 7.54 26.97
N TYR A 36 0.69 7.68 26.42
CA TYR A 36 1.85 6.87 26.76
C TYR A 36 2.24 7.00 28.24
N LYS A 37 2.09 8.19 28.83
CA LYS A 37 2.37 8.44 30.26
C LYS A 37 1.37 7.71 31.16
N GLY A 38 0.08 7.75 30.82
CA GLY A 38 -0.99 7.05 31.55
C GLY A 38 -0.78 5.54 31.53
N LEU A 39 -0.60 4.95 30.34
CA LEU A 39 -0.35 3.51 30.19
C LEU A 39 0.91 3.06 30.95
N LYS A 40 1.97 3.88 30.95
CA LYS A 40 3.18 3.58 31.71
C LYS A 40 2.96 3.59 33.23
N LYS A 41 2.02 4.40 33.76
CA LYS A 41 1.64 4.36 35.17
C LYS A 41 0.84 3.08 35.48
N LEU A 42 -0.07 2.68 34.61
CA LEU A 42 -0.83 1.43 34.75
C LEU A 42 0.10 0.21 34.81
N ILE A 43 1.13 0.14 33.94
CA ILE A 43 2.13 -0.93 34.01
C ILE A 43 2.85 -0.96 35.36
N LYS A 44 3.15 0.19 35.97
CA LYS A 44 3.76 0.22 37.31
C LYS A 44 2.82 -0.34 38.37
N ASN A 45 1.55 0.05 38.34
CA ASN A 45 0.55 -0.45 39.27
C ASN A 45 0.37 -1.97 39.18
N VAL A 46 0.51 -2.55 37.97
CA VAL A 46 0.50 -4.01 37.77
C VAL A 46 1.70 -4.69 38.44
N VAL A 47 2.87 -4.04 38.43
CA VAL A 47 4.08 -4.56 39.10
C VAL A 47 3.99 -4.40 40.62
N ASP A 48 3.41 -3.29 41.10
CA ASP A 48 3.34 -2.96 42.52
C ASP A 48 2.28 -3.80 43.28
N VAL A 49 1.29 -4.36 42.56
CA VAL A 49 0.26 -5.26 43.12
C VAL A 49 0.42 -6.65 42.51
N PRO A 50 1.30 -7.51 43.05
CA PRO A 50 1.41 -8.90 42.59
C PRO A 50 0.23 -9.72 43.16
N SER A 51 -0.98 -9.48 42.67
CA SER A 51 -2.10 -10.38 42.96
C SER A 51 -2.14 -11.50 41.93
N ALA A 52 -2.17 -12.72 42.44
CA ALA A 52 -2.15 -13.96 41.68
C ALA A 52 -3.40 -14.13 40.81
N ALA A 53 -3.21 -14.90 39.72
CA ALA A 53 -4.17 -15.32 38.71
C ALA A 53 -4.42 -14.34 37.55
N VAL A 54 -3.95 -14.79 36.39
CA VAL A 54 -4.12 -14.21 35.06
C VAL A 54 -5.60 -14.30 34.64
N TYR A 55 -6.18 -13.19 34.23
CA TYR A 55 -7.43 -13.17 33.48
C TYR A 55 -7.23 -12.33 32.21
N VAL A 56 -7.19 -13.02 31.06
CA VAL A 56 -7.46 -12.39 29.78
C VAL A 56 -8.97 -12.43 29.62
N PRO A 57 -9.68 -11.30 29.49
CA PRO A 57 -11.12 -11.30 29.31
C PRO A 57 -11.53 -12.21 28.15
N VAL A 58 -12.48 -13.12 28.37
CA VAL A 58 -13.04 -13.99 27.32
C VAL A 58 -13.64 -13.18 26.15
N LYS A 59 -13.97 -11.90 26.37
CA LYS A 59 -14.37 -10.97 25.28
C LYS A 59 -13.22 -10.56 24.34
N LEU A 60 -11.98 -10.91 24.64
CA LEU A 60 -10.80 -10.82 23.75
C LEU A 60 -10.38 -12.19 23.21
N SER A 61 -11.12 -13.28 23.53
CA SER A 61 -10.97 -14.56 22.86
C SER A 61 -11.47 -14.42 21.43
N LEU A 62 -10.56 -14.02 20.54
CA LEU A 62 -10.72 -14.13 19.09
C LEU A 62 -10.70 -15.63 18.74
N SER A 63 -11.82 -16.32 18.96
CA SER A 63 -12.04 -17.63 18.36
C SER A 63 -12.21 -17.43 16.85
N ASN A 64 -11.25 -17.97 16.11
CA ASN A 64 -11.22 -18.02 14.65
C ASN A 64 -12.48 -18.76 14.15
N PRO A 65 -13.37 -18.16 13.33
CA PRO A 65 -14.48 -18.88 12.73
C PRO A 65 -14.06 -19.40 11.36
N SER A 66 -13.48 -20.61 11.29
CA SER A 66 -13.49 -21.48 10.09
C SER A 66 -12.52 -22.66 10.23
N ASN A 67 -13.04 -23.83 10.60
CA ASN A 67 -13.06 -25.02 9.74
C ASN A 67 -13.64 -26.19 10.54
N GLY A 68 -14.93 -26.43 10.38
CA GLY A 68 -15.54 -27.71 10.69
C GLY A 68 -15.23 -28.69 9.55
N ASN A 69 -14.53 -29.77 9.86
CA ASN A 69 -14.78 -31.12 9.35
C ASN A 69 -13.69 -32.08 9.84
N GLY A 70 -14.09 -33.14 10.54
CA GLY A 70 -13.20 -34.26 10.87
C GLY A 70 -13.57 -35.02 12.13
N CYS A 71 -14.64 -35.82 12.06
CA CYS A 71 -14.97 -36.86 13.03
C CYS A 71 -13.87 -37.93 13.10
N GLY A 72 -13.60 -38.49 14.28
CA GLY A 72 -12.75 -39.68 14.44
C GLY A 72 -12.61 -40.13 15.89
N MET A 73 -13.29 -41.22 16.23
CA MET A 73 -13.30 -41.94 17.52
C MET A 73 -11.92 -42.45 17.96
N GLY A 74 -11.73 -42.61 19.28
CA GLY A 74 -10.62 -43.37 19.85
C GLY A 74 -10.48 -43.19 21.37
N GLU A 75 -11.32 -43.91 22.13
CA GLU A 75 -11.15 -44.08 23.58
C GLU A 75 -9.94 -44.97 23.90
N THR A 76 -9.21 -44.60 24.97
CA THR A 76 -8.58 -45.42 26.02
C THR A 76 -7.17 -44.93 26.39
N GLY A 77 -6.94 -44.66 27.68
CA GLY A 77 -5.59 -44.42 28.22
C GLY A 77 -5.57 -43.48 29.42
N ALA A 78 -5.49 -44.06 30.62
CA ALA A 78 -5.48 -43.38 31.92
C ALA A 78 -4.44 -42.25 32.05
N GLY A 79 -4.89 -41.08 32.52
CA GLY A 79 -4.03 -39.98 32.91
C GLY A 79 -4.79 -38.89 33.68
N ARG A 80 -4.69 -38.94 35.02
CA ARG A 80 -5.03 -37.90 36.01
C ARG A 80 -5.91 -36.74 35.50
N ALA A 81 -7.21 -36.84 35.76
CA ALA A 81 -8.12 -35.71 35.68
C ALA A 81 -7.65 -34.59 36.63
N ALA A 82 -7.15 -33.49 36.05
CA ALA A 82 -7.10 -32.22 36.75
C ALA A 82 -8.56 -31.84 37.11
N PRO A 83 -8.83 -31.34 38.33
CA PRO A 83 -10.19 -30.98 38.68
C PRO A 83 -10.64 -29.86 37.75
N GLN A 84 -11.65 -30.15 36.92
CA GLN A 84 -12.50 -29.13 36.31
C GLN A 84 -13.11 -28.33 37.45
N ARG A 85 -12.42 -27.26 37.84
CA ARG A 85 -12.93 -26.28 38.77
C ARG A 85 -14.04 -25.56 38.02
N MET A 86 -15.26 -26.06 38.19
CA MET A 86 -16.47 -25.36 37.76
C MET A 86 -16.38 -23.92 38.26
N LEU A 87 -16.20 -22.99 37.33
CA LEU A 87 -16.18 -21.57 37.62
C LEU A 87 -17.60 -21.14 37.97
N GLN A 88 -17.90 -21.16 39.27
CA GLN A 88 -19.06 -20.47 39.81
C GLN A 88 -18.97 -18.97 39.46
N PRO A 89 -20.09 -18.32 39.12
CA PRO A 89 -20.14 -16.89 38.89
C PRO A 89 -20.13 -16.17 40.25
N MET A 90 -18.95 -16.03 40.84
CA MET A 90 -18.76 -15.15 41.99
C MET A 90 -18.46 -13.75 41.48
N GLY A 91 -19.39 -12.83 41.71
CA GLY A 91 -19.33 -11.43 41.31
C GLY A 91 -18.22 -10.66 42.01
N ASN A 92 -16.98 -10.78 41.52
CA ASN A 92 -15.91 -9.84 41.84
C ASN A 92 -16.00 -8.64 40.89
N THR A 93 -16.49 -7.52 41.44
CA THR A 93 -16.57 -6.19 40.80
C THR A 93 -15.22 -5.47 40.72
N HIS A 94 -14.11 -6.11 41.09
CA HIS A 94 -12.78 -5.53 41.04
C HIS A 94 -12.02 -6.01 39.80
N THR A 95 -12.02 -5.18 38.76
CA THR A 95 -11.13 -5.32 37.59
C THR A 95 -9.68 -5.46 38.06
N THR A 96 -8.97 -6.50 37.64
CA THR A 96 -7.56 -6.65 38.02
C THR A 96 -6.73 -5.49 37.46
N PRO A 97 -5.58 -5.13 38.08
CA PRO A 97 -4.69 -4.11 37.53
C PRO A 97 -4.27 -4.39 36.09
N GLN A 98 -4.12 -5.67 35.74
CA GLN A 98 -3.73 -6.12 34.41
C GLN A 98 -4.88 -6.01 33.40
N GLU A 99 -6.10 -6.41 33.76
CA GLU A 99 -7.30 -6.12 32.95
C GLU A 99 -7.49 -4.63 32.73
N SER A 100 -7.28 -3.82 33.76
CA SER A 100 -7.39 -2.36 33.68
C SER A 100 -6.42 -1.77 32.66
N PHE A 101 -5.20 -2.32 32.56
CA PHE A 101 -4.23 -1.94 31.52
C PHE A 101 -4.76 -2.26 30.12
N PHE A 102 -5.24 -3.48 29.88
CA PHE A 102 -5.74 -3.87 28.55
C PHE A 102 -7.02 -3.12 28.16
N VAL A 103 -7.95 -2.92 29.10
CA VAL A 103 -9.17 -2.12 28.86
C VAL A 103 -8.78 -0.69 28.48
N GLN A 104 -7.80 -0.09 29.16
CA GLN A 104 -7.35 1.25 28.78
C GLN A 104 -6.61 1.25 27.44
N LEU A 105 -5.78 0.24 27.16
CA LEU A 105 -5.06 0.12 25.90
C LEU A 105 -6.04 0.03 24.71
N GLU A 106 -7.07 -0.83 24.82
CA GLU A 106 -8.14 -0.97 23.83
C GLU A 106 -8.90 0.36 23.62
N LYS A 107 -9.19 1.09 24.70
CA LYS A 107 -9.81 2.42 24.60
C LYS A 107 -8.93 3.40 23.83
N GLU A 108 -7.61 3.37 24.01
CA GLU A 108 -6.69 4.21 23.25
C GLU A 108 -6.65 3.79 21.76
N VAL A 109 -6.59 2.49 21.46
CA VAL A 109 -6.60 1.99 20.06
C VAL A 109 -7.88 2.41 19.34
N ARG A 110 -9.05 2.23 19.95
CA ARG A 110 -10.33 2.65 19.36
C ARG A 110 -10.42 4.16 19.15
N ARG A 111 -9.86 4.95 20.08
CA ARG A 111 -9.84 6.42 19.95
C ARG A 111 -8.98 6.85 18.76
N ILE A 112 -7.80 6.24 18.61
CA ILE A 112 -6.88 6.49 17.50
C ILE A 112 -7.56 6.10 16.18
N ASP A 113 -8.15 4.90 16.11
CA ASP A 113 -8.86 4.41 14.93
C ASP A 113 -10.00 5.35 14.51
N ALA A 114 -10.90 5.72 15.42
CA ALA A 114 -12.01 6.64 15.14
C ALA A 114 -11.52 8.01 14.63
N PHE A 115 -10.41 8.52 15.18
CA PHE A 115 -9.83 9.78 14.74
C PHE A 115 -9.22 9.68 13.33
N VAL A 116 -8.44 8.62 13.05
CA VAL A 116 -7.85 8.39 11.73
C VAL A 116 -8.93 8.22 10.67
N GLN A 117 -9.98 7.45 10.95
CA GLN A 117 -11.11 7.28 10.03
C GLN A 117 -11.81 8.60 9.73
N LYS A 118 -12.05 9.43 10.76
CA LYS A 118 -12.67 10.75 10.59
C LYS A 118 -11.82 11.68 9.71
N GLU A 119 -10.53 11.79 9.99
CA GLU A 119 -9.63 12.67 9.22
C GLU A 119 -9.39 12.13 7.80
N ALA A 120 -9.30 10.81 7.63
CA ALA A 120 -9.20 10.19 6.30
C ALA A 120 -10.48 10.45 5.48
N GLN A 121 -11.66 10.34 6.08
CA GLN A 121 -12.92 10.65 5.38
C GLN A 121 -12.99 12.12 4.99
N ARG A 122 -12.62 13.05 5.89
CA ARG A 122 -12.55 14.48 5.58
C ARG A 122 -11.64 14.75 4.37
N LEU A 123 -10.49 14.08 4.33
CA LEU A 123 -9.55 14.20 3.22
C LEU A 123 -10.13 13.62 1.92
N ARG A 124 -10.81 12.47 1.97
CA ARG A 124 -11.49 11.88 0.80
C ARG A 124 -12.52 12.84 0.20
N ASP A 125 -13.37 13.42 1.05
CA ASP A 125 -14.42 14.33 0.59
C ASP A 125 -13.80 15.57 -0.08
N GLN A 126 -12.69 16.10 0.46
CA GLN A 126 -11.95 17.22 -0.13
C GLN A 126 -11.28 16.83 -1.46
N LEU A 127 -10.69 15.64 -1.54
CA LEU A 127 -10.09 15.13 -2.78
C LEU A 127 -11.13 14.89 -3.86
N ALA A 128 -12.29 14.31 -3.51
CA ALA A 128 -13.40 14.09 -4.44
C ALA A 128 -13.97 15.42 -4.96
N ALA A 129 -14.10 16.43 -4.09
CA ALA A 129 -14.54 17.77 -4.50
C ALA A 129 -13.52 18.45 -5.44
N LEU A 130 -12.22 18.32 -5.16
CA LEU A 130 -11.16 18.84 -6.02
C LEU A 130 -11.14 18.14 -7.37
N GLU A 131 -11.21 16.82 -7.38
CA GLU A 131 -11.27 16.00 -8.60
C GLU A 131 -12.51 16.34 -9.44
N GLY A 132 -13.69 16.51 -8.81
CA GLY A 132 -14.90 16.93 -9.50
C GLY A 132 -14.75 18.30 -10.18
N ARG A 133 -14.09 19.26 -9.53
CA ARG A 133 -13.78 20.58 -10.12
C ARG A 133 -12.82 20.48 -11.30
N ILE A 134 -11.79 19.63 -11.20
CA ILE A 134 -10.84 19.39 -12.29
C ILE A 134 -11.57 18.77 -13.49
N ASN A 135 -12.36 17.72 -13.27
CA ASN A 135 -13.10 17.05 -14.35
C ASN A 135 -14.17 17.95 -15.01
N ALA A 136 -14.77 18.88 -14.27
CA ALA A 136 -15.72 19.84 -14.82
C ALA A 136 -15.06 20.97 -15.63
N THR A 137 -13.74 21.12 -15.56
CA THR A 137 -13.01 22.17 -16.27
C THR A 137 -12.54 21.63 -17.62
N GLU A 138 -13.25 21.95 -18.71
CA GLU A 138 -12.94 21.44 -20.06
C GLU A 138 -11.57 21.92 -20.58
N ASP A 139 -11.16 23.16 -20.26
CA ASP A 139 -9.93 23.80 -20.79
C ASP A 139 -8.88 24.12 -19.69
N LEU A 140 -8.47 23.11 -18.93
CA LEU A 140 -7.35 23.22 -17.95
C LEU A 140 -6.00 23.65 -18.55
N VAL A 141 -5.86 23.53 -19.88
CA VAL A 141 -4.65 23.91 -20.63
C VAL A 141 -4.55 25.44 -20.77
N ALA A 142 -5.68 26.11 -20.98
CA ALA A 142 -5.74 27.54 -21.27
C ALA A 142 -5.61 28.40 -19.99
N ASP A 143 -6.29 28.00 -18.92
CA ASP A 143 -6.30 28.76 -17.66
C ASP A 143 -5.15 28.37 -16.71
N LYS A 144 -4.01 29.06 -16.91
CA LYS A 144 -2.80 28.84 -16.11
C LYS A 144 -2.98 29.19 -14.64
N ASP A 145 -3.77 30.22 -14.33
CA ASP A 145 -3.95 30.72 -12.96
C ASP A 145 -4.87 29.80 -12.16
N LEU A 146 -5.97 29.34 -12.77
CA LEU A 146 -6.83 28.32 -12.18
C LEU A 146 -6.05 27.03 -11.93
N ARG A 147 -5.26 26.57 -12.90
CA ARG A 147 -4.42 25.37 -12.73
C ARG A 147 -3.40 25.54 -11.61
N ALA A 148 -2.78 26.70 -11.48
CA ALA A 148 -1.84 26.98 -10.39
C ALA A 148 -2.54 26.93 -9.01
N SER A 149 -3.75 27.48 -8.93
CA SER A 149 -4.60 27.42 -7.74
C SER A 149 -4.97 25.97 -7.38
N LEU A 150 -5.46 25.18 -8.34
CA LEU A 150 -5.79 23.76 -8.16
C LEU A 150 -4.56 22.93 -7.74
N THR A 151 -3.40 23.22 -8.32
CA THR A 151 -2.14 22.58 -7.94
C THR A 151 -1.73 22.92 -6.51
N ALA A 152 -1.89 24.17 -6.08
CA ALA A 152 -1.61 24.59 -4.71
C ALA A 152 -2.56 23.92 -3.70
N GLU A 153 -3.84 23.78 -4.06
CA GLU A 153 -4.83 23.05 -3.28
C GLU A 153 -4.47 21.57 -3.17
N ALA A 154 -4.13 20.90 -4.27
CA ALA A 154 -3.68 19.51 -4.28
C ALA A 154 -2.44 19.30 -3.40
N ARG A 155 -1.46 20.21 -3.44
CA ARG A 155 -0.27 20.18 -2.57
C ARG A 155 -0.64 20.28 -1.09
N ARG A 156 -1.54 21.20 -0.74
CA ARG A 156 -2.04 21.33 0.63
C ARG A 156 -2.71 20.04 1.10
N LEU A 157 -3.55 19.41 0.27
CA LEU A 157 -4.18 18.13 0.60
C LEU A 157 -3.15 16.99 0.74
N GLY A 158 -2.11 16.98 -0.08
CA GLY A 158 -0.96 16.09 0.07
C GLY A 158 -0.23 16.27 1.40
N ASP A 159 -0.05 17.51 1.86
CA ASP A 159 0.50 17.78 3.19
C ASP A 159 -0.44 17.30 4.31
N GLU A 160 -1.76 17.48 4.17
CA GLU A 160 -2.74 16.94 5.12
C GLU A 160 -2.66 15.39 5.21
N TYR A 161 -2.51 14.71 4.08
CA TYR A 161 -2.24 13.27 4.02
C TYR A 161 -0.96 12.88 4.78
N LEU A 162 0.15 13.59 4.56
CA LEU A 162 1.41 13.33 5.27
C LEU A 162 1.30 13.51 6.79
N HIS A 163 0.45 14.44 7.25
CA HIS A 163 0.18 14.58 8.67
C HIS A 163 -0.53 13.34 9.23
N ILE A 164 -1.52 12.79 8.52
CA ILE A 164 -2.24 11.56 8.91
C ILE A 164 -1.25 10.38 9.00
N GLU A 165 -0.41 10.19 7.97
CA GLU A 165 0.64 9.15 7.96
C GLU A 165 1.57 9.26 9.18
N ARG A 166 2.06 10.47 9.47
CA ARG A 166 2.90 10.72 10.64
C ARG A 166 2.18 10.40 11.95
N PHE A 167 0.91 10.76 12.06
CA PHE A 167 0.08 10.45 13.22
C PHE A 167 -0.06 8.93 13.42
N VAL A 168 -0.37 8.18 12.37
CA VAL A 168 -0.47 6.71 12.40
C VAL A 168 0.86 6.10 12.83
N ASN A 169 1.97 6.50 12.21
CA ASN A 169 3.31 5.96 12.50
C ASN A 169 3.75 6.22 13.95
N LEU A 170 3.53 7.44 14.47
CA LEU A 170 3.87 7.79 15.86
C LEU A 170 3.05 6.98 16.87
N ASN A 171 1.75 6.82 16.64
CA ASN A 171 0.88 6.06 17.53
C ASN A 171 1.19 4.57 17.49
N TYR A 172 1.40 4.01 16.29
CA TYR A 172 1.79 2.61 16.12
C TYR A 172 3.13 2.32 16.83
N ALA A 173 4.15 3.16 16.62
CA ALA A 173 5.42 3.05 17.34
C ALA A 173 5.26 3.18 18.86
N GLY A 174 4.31 4.02 19.33
CA GLY A 174 3.98 4.16 20.74
C GLY A 174 3.36 2.91 21.34
N LEU A 175 2.42 2.27 20.63
CA LEU A 175 1.80 1.00 21.01
C LEU A 175 2.85 -0.11 21.06
N GLN A 176 3.71 -0.22 20.04
CA GLN A 176 4.81 -1.19 20.04
C GLN A 176 5.73 -1.01 21.25
N LYS A 177 6.10 0.23 21.58
CA LYS A 177 7.01 0.53 22.70
C LYS A 177 6.36 0.28 24.06
N ILE A 178 5.07 0.58 24.23
CA ILE A 178 4.39 0.33 25.50
C ILE A 178 4.17 -1.16 25.75
N LEU A 179 3.88 -1.93 24.70
CA LEU A 179 3.75 -3.39 24.77
C LEU A 179 5.09 -4.07 25.07
N LYS A 180 6.18 -3.69 24.38
CA LYS A 180 7.54 -4.17 24.73
C LYS A 180 7.92 -3.81 26.16
N LYS A 181 7.44 -2.67 26.67
CA LYS A 181 7.66 -2.26 28.05
C LYS A 181 6.84 -3.10 29.03
N HIS A 182 5.60 -3.43 28.72
CA HIS A 182 4.77 -4.33 29.52
C HIS A 182 5.47 -5.69 29.68
N ASP A 183 5.85 -6.34 28.59
CA ASP A 183 6.48 -7.68 28.62
C ASP A 183 7.82 -7.69 29.36
N ARG A 184 8.56 -6.57 29.33
CA ARG A 184 9.79 -6.41 30.10
C ARG A 184 9.56 -6.32 31.60
N GLU A 185 8.49 -5.66 32.04
CA GLU A 185 8.21 -5.46 33.47
C GLU A 185 7.35 -6.61 34.04
N VAL A 186 6.59 -7.32 33.20
CA VAL A 186 5.71 -8.44 33.54
C VAL A 186 6.08 -9.67 32.69
N PRO A 187 7.23 -10.32 32.94
CA PRO A 187 7.70 -11.45 32.13
C PRO A 187 6.84 -12.71 32.24
N ASN A 188 6.03 -12.82 33.30
CA ASN A 188 5.16 -13.97 33.53
C ASN A 188 3.91 -13.99 32.63
N ALA A 189 3.63 -12.89 31.92
CA ALA A 189 2.45 -12.76 31.04
C ALA A 189 2.80 -11.90 29.80
N PRO A 190 3.60 -12.42 28.85
CA PRO A 190 3.93 -11.68 27.63
C PRO A 190 2.69 -11.49 26.75
N CYS A 191 2.48 -10.28 26.24
CA CYS A 191 1.35 -9.95 25.38
C CYS A 191 1.75 -9.35 24.03
N PHE A 192 3.01 -8.99 23.83
CA PHE A 192 3.47 -8.31 22.62
C PHE A 192 3.13 -9.08 21.32
N PRO A 193 3.44 -10.39 21.16
CA PRO A 193 3.19 -11.07 19.89
C PRO A 193 1.70 -11.13 19.52
N PHE A 194 0.85 -11.51 20.47
CA PHE A 194 -0.60 -11.60 20.28
C PHE A 194 -1.22 -10.24 19.96
N TYR A 195 -0.85 -9.21 20.74
CA TYR A 195 -1.41 -7.89 20.55
C TYR A 195 -0.90 -7.22 19.27
N MET A 196 0.31 -7.54 18.82
CA MET A 196 0.81 -7.08 17.52
C MET A 196 0.06 -7.69 16.35
N ALA A 197 -0.30 -8.97 16.42
CA ALA A 197 -1.17 -9.59 15.42
C ALA A 197 -2.54 -8.91 15.39
N HIS A 198 -3.11 -8.63 16.57
CA HIS A 198 -4.37 -7.87 16.68
C HIS A 198 -4.25 -6.47 16.07
N LEU A 199 -3.19 -5.71 16.40
CA LEU A 199 -2.97 -4.37 15.82
C LEU A 199 -2.74 -4.41 14.31
N GLY A 200 -2.06 -5.43 13.78
CA GLY A 200 -1.88 -5.61 12.34
C GLY A 200 -3.19 -5.86 11.59
N SER A 201 -4.23 -6.37 12.27
CA SER A 201 -5.57 -6.53 11.70
C SER A 201 -6.40 -5.24 11.69
N GLN A 202 -5.98 -4.20 12.41
CA GLN A 202 -6.75 -2.97 12.55
C GLN A 202 -6.76 -2.15 11.24
N PRO A 203 -7.92 -1.62 10.81
CA PRO A 203 -8.04 -0.91 9.53
C PRO A 203 -7.06 0.27 9.38
N TRP A 204 -6.94 1.11 10.41
CA TRP A 204 -6.02 2.26 10.42
C TRP A 204 -4.53 1.90 10.32
N VAL A 205 -4.16 0.64 10.64
CA VAL A 205 -2.78 0.14 10.51
C VAL A 205 -2.55 -0.48 9.13
N ARG A 206 -3.57 -1.12 8.55
CA ARG A 206 -3.49 -1.75 7.21
C ARG A 206 -3.40 -0.74 6.07
N GLY A 207 -3.53 0.56 6.34
CA GLY A 207 -3.40 1.60 5.33
C GLY A 207 -4.69 1.89 4.59
N VAL A 208 -5.84 1.90 5.28
CA VAL A 208 -7.13 2.28 4.69
C VAL A 208 -7.11 3.66 4.03
N HIS A 209 -6.21 4.56 4.42
CA HIS A 209 -6.02 5.89 3.85
C HIS A 209 -5.06 5.95 2.65
N GLN A 210 -4.52 4.81 2.18
CA GLN A 210 -3.67 4.75 0.98
C GLN A 210 -4.43 5.09 -0.31
N ASP A 211 -5.75 4.90 -0.32
CA ASP A 211 -6.63 5.32 -1.42
C ASP A 211 -6.53 6.82 -1.70
N CYS A 212 -6.40 7.65 -0.65
CA CYS A 212 -6.15 9.09 -0.80
C CYS A 212 -4.87 9.39 -1.60
N GLN A 213 -3.81 8.57 -1.44
CA GLN A 213 -2.56 8.72 -2.19
C GLN A 213 -2.75 8.40 -3.67
N VAL A 214 -3.55 7.38 -4.00
CA VAL A 214 -3.88 7.02 -5.38
C VAL A 214 -4.68 8.14 -6.04
N THR A 215 -5.70 8.67 -5.37
CA THR A 215 -6.50 9.80 -5.88
C THR A 215 -5.64 11.05 -6.07
N LEU A 216 -4.75 11.39 -5.13
CA LEU A 216 -3.78 12.48 -5.28
C LEU A 216 -2.90 12.30 -6.51
N THR A 217 -2.42 11.07 -6.75
CA THR A 217 -1.58 10.75 -7.90
C THR A 217 -2.32 10.97 -9.22
N ARG A 218 -3.60 10.56 -9.29
CA ARG A 218 -4.46 10.80 -10.45
C ARG A 218 -4.71 12.29 -10.69
N ILE A 219 -5.03 13.05 -9.64
CA ILE A 219 -5.21 14.51 -9.69
C ILE A 219 -3.94 15.19 -10.25
N PHE A 220 -2.76 14.85 -9.73
CA PHE A 220 -1.51 15.42 -10.24
C PHE A 220 -1.26 15.02 -11.69
N THR A 221 -1.55 13.77 -12.07
CA THR A 221 -1.39 13.29 -13.45
C THR A 221 -2.28 14.09 -14.42
N GLN A 222 -3.53 14.37 -14.07
CA GLN A 222 -4.42 15.24 -14.86
C GLN A 222 -3.88 16.68 -14.96
N LEU A 223 -3.43 17.25 -13.84
CA LEU A 223 -2.85 18.60 -13.79
C LEU A 223 -1.54 18.71 -14.61
N HIS A 224 -0.76 17.63 -14.69
CA HIS A 224 0.44 17.54 -15.53
C HIS A 224 0.11 17.30 -17.00
N GLY A 225 -0.87 16.46 -17.33
CA GLY A 225 -1.33 16.26 -18.71
C GLY A 225 -1.83 17.56 -19.35
N ALA A 226 -2.41 18.46 -18.57
CA ALA A 226 -2.76 19.81 -19.00
C ALA A 226 -1.55 20.74 -19.28
N ARG A 227 -0.30 20.30 -19.03
CA ARG A 227 0.93 21.03 -19.40
C ARG A 227 1.48 20.64 -20.77
N GLY A 228 0.99 19.54 -21.37
CA GLY A 228 1.45 19.01 -22.64
C GLY A 228 1.46 17.48 -22.65
N ILE A 229 1.68 16.89 -23.83
CA ILE A 229 1.88 15.45 -23.96
C ILE A 229 3.15 15.10 -23.18
N VAL A 230 2.97 14.44 -22.04
CA VAL A 230 4.08 13.79 -21.35
C VAL A 230 4.34 12.52 -22.14
N ASP A 231 5.47 12.49 -22.85
CA ASP A 231 5.93 11.25 -23.46
C ASP A 231 6.31 10.27 -22.35
N THR A 232 5.39 9.37 -22.04
CA THR A 232 5.59 8.28 -21.09
C THR A 232 6.25 7.08 -21.76
N ALA A 233 6.40 7.10 -23.10
CA ALA A 233 7.24 6.16 -23.79
C ALA A 233 8.68 6.62 -23.56
N PHE A 234 9.41 5.89 -22.71
CA PHE A 234 10.84 6.07 -22.47
C PHE A 234 11.69 5.76 -23.74
N GLU A 235 11.25 6.15 -24.93
CA GLU A 235 11.98 6.00 -26.19
C GLU A 235 13.03 7.11 -26.31
N HIS A 236 14.07 6.99 -25.49
CA HIS A 236 15.18 7.93 -25.44
C HIS A 236 16.19 7.63 -26.56
N HIS A 237 15.87 8.01 -27.79
CA HIS A 237 16.90 8.03 -28.84
C HIS A 237 17.91 9.15 -28.55
N ASN A 238 19.18 8.77 -28.34
CA ASN A 238 20.35 9.66 -28.14
C ASN A 238 20.44 10.44 -26.81
N LEU A 239 19.91 9.92 -25.70
CA LEU A 239 20.16 10.48 -24.36
C LEU A 239 21.01 9.52 -23.51
N GLU A 240 21.92 10.08 -22.71
CA GLU A 240 22.68 9.32 -21.72
C GLU A 240 21.76 8.93 -20.56
N GLU A 241 21.57 7.62 -20.35
CA GLU A 241 20.76 7.10 -19.26
C GLU A 241 21.57 7.05 -17.96
N PHE A 242 21.19 7.87 -16.97
CA PHE A 242 21.80 7.85 -15.64
C PHE A 242 20.88 7.18 -14.62
N THR A 243 21.25 5.98 -14.18
CA THR A 243 20.53 5.29 -13.09
C THR A 243 21.19 5.59 -11.73
N ARG A 244 20.42 6.08 -10.76
CA ARG A 244 20.86 6.27 -9.36
C ARG A 244 19.90 5.63 -8.38
N GLN A 245 20.45 4.96 -7.38
CA GLN A 245 19.70 4.30 -6.32
C GLN A 245 19.91 5.01 -4.99
N PHE A 246 18.84 5.19 -4.23
CA PHE A 246 18.86 5.87 -2.94
C PHE A 246 18.20 5.01 -1.87
N TRP A 247 18.80 4.97 -0.68
CA TRP A 247 18.14 4.39 0.48
C TRP A 247 17.16 5.40 1.07
N CYS A 248 15.88 5.01 1.11
CA CYS A 248 14.83 5.80 1.77
C CYS A 248 14.47 5.13 3.09
N ARG A 249 14.34 5.92 4.17
CA ARG A 249 13.83 5.40 5.44
C ARG A 249 12.35 5.11 5.29
N THR A 250 11.86 4.04 5.91
CA THR A 250 10.44 3.66 5.84
C THR A 250 9.50 4.78 6.27
N GLU A 251 9.91 5.61 7.24
CA GLU A 251 9.15 6.78 7.72
C GLU A 251 9.02 7.92 6.68
N ASP A 252 9.96 8.00 5.75
CA ASP A 252 10.02 9.07 4.74
C ASP A 252 9.40 8.65 3.40
N VAL A 253 9.06 7.37 3.21
CA VAL A 253 8.53 6.84 1.92
C VAL A 253 7.30 7.61 1.45
N ALA A 254 6.34 7.88 2.35
CA ALA A 254 5.14 8.63 2.00
C ALA A 254 5.47 10.07 1.56
N GLN A 255 6.45 10.72 2.22
CA GLN A 255 6.90 12.07 1.88
C GLN A 255 7.59 12.10 0.52
N VAL A 256 8.44 11.12 0.24
CA VAL A 256 9.12 11.00 -1.06
C VAL A 256 8.11 10.78 -2.18
N LYS A 257 7.14 9.87 -1.99
CA LYS A 257 6.06 9.66 -2.97
C LYS A 257 5.28 10.95 -3.23
N ASN A 258 4.86 11.66 -2.16
CA ASN A 258 4.13 12.92 -2.25
C ASN A 258 4.92 14.01 -2.98
N TYR A 259 6.24 14.06 -2.79
CA TYR A 259 7.08 15.02 -3.49
C TYR A 259 7.25 14.66 -4.98
N ILE A 260 7.50 13.40 -5.31
CA ILE A 260 7.68 12.95 -6.69
C ILE A 260 6.43 13.21 -7.54
N MET A 261 5.24 12.86 -7.05
CA MET A 261 3.98 13.04 -7.81
C MET A 261 3.68 14.52 -8.13
N GLN A 262 4.18 15.47 -7.34
CA GLN A 262 4.02 16.91 -7.61
C GLN A 262 4.80 17.38 -8.85
N HIS A 263 5.78 16.60 -9.31
CA HIS A 263 6.68 16.96 -10.40
C HIS A 263 6.62 15.98 -11.56
N CYS A 264 6.34 14.71 -11.29
CA CYS A 264 6.29 13.64 -12.27
C CYS A 264 4.89 13.02 -12.28
N PRO A 265 4.21 12.94 -13.43
CA PRO A 265 2.97 12.20 -13.52
C PRO A 265 3.22 10.70 -13.30
N ALA A 266 2.20 9.99 -12.81
CA ALA A 266 2.29 8.54 -12.79
C ALA A 266 2.13 7.99 -14.21
N SER A 267 2.98 7.03 -14.57
CA SER A 267 2.74 6.22 -15.77
C SER A 267 1.60 5.26 -15.45
N GLU A 268 0.46 5.42 -16.13
CA GLU A 268 -0.53 4.36 -16.19
C GLU A 268 0.10 3.16 -16.91
N LEU A 269 -0.13 1.95 -16.38
CA LEU A 269 0.32 0.74 -17.05
C LEU A 269 -0.55 0.53 -18.29
N PRO A 270 0.03 0.14 -19.44
CA PRO A 270 -0.76 -0.16 -20.62
C PRO A 270 -1.76 -1.28 -20.28
N GLU A 271 -3.04 -1.01 -20.55
CA GLU A 271 -4.12 -2.00 -20.45
C GLU A 271 -3.73 -3.27 -21.23
N GLY A 272 -3.62 -4.40 -20.52
CA GLY A 272 -3.25 -5.70 -21.09
C GLY A 272 -2.02 -6.38 -20.50
N GLU A 273 -1.20 -5.69 -19.69
CA GLU A 273 -0.07 -6.32 -18.96
C GLU A 273 -0.41 -6.77 -17.53
N GLY A 274 -1.63 -6.52 -17.05
CA GLY A 274 -2.15 -7.05 -15.79
C GLY A 274 -3.53 -7.66 -16.04
N GLY A 275 -3.78 -8.85 -15.50
CA GLY A 275 -5.15 -9.33 -15.35
C GLY A 275 -5.95 -8.34 -14.48
N GLU A 276 -7.25 -8.20 -14.74
CA GLU A 276 -8.16 -7.35 -13.95
C GLU A 276 -8.13 -7.64 -12.43
N ASP A 277 -7.60 -8.81 -12.04
CA ASP A 277 -7.47 -9.30 -10.66
C ASP A 277 -6.08 -9.09 -10.01
N GLU A 278 -5.11 -8.47 -10.71
CA GLU A 278 -3.74 -8.33 -10.20
C GLU A 278 -3.54 -7.00 -9.47
N GLU A 279 -3.21 -7.03 -8.17
CA GLU A 279 -2.68 -5.84 -7.46
C GLU A 279 -1.37 -5.40 -8.14
N PRO A 280 -1.38 -4.29 -8.92
CA PRO A 280 -0.31 -4.00 -9.89
C PRO A 280 1.00 -3.53 -9.24
N ASP A 281 0.94 -3.17 -7.96
CA ASP A 281 2.06 -2.59 -7.20
C ASP A 281 3.07 -3.64 -6.72
N VAL A 282 2.68 -4.91 -6.62
CA VAL A 282 3.56 -5.97 -6.13
C VAL A 282 4.38 -6.53 -7.29
N ILE A 283 5.70 -6.32 -7.26
CA ILE A 283 6.64 -6.88 -8.23
C ILE A 283 7.46 -7.97 -7.54
N ASN A 284 7.39 -9.19 -8.07
CA ASN A 284 8.21 -10.31 -7.65
C ASN A 284 9.35 -10.52 -8.64
N SER A 285 10.53 -10.88 -8.16
CA SER A 285 11.68 -11.19 -9.01
C SER A 285 12.46 -12.35 -8.39
N LEU A 286 12.54 -13.46 -9.13
CA LEU A 286 13.29 -14.65 -8.76
C LEU A 286 14.63 -14.64 -9.50
N TYR A 287 15.73 -14.56 -8.76
CA TYR A 287 17.08 -14.61 -9.31
C TYR A 287 17.55 -16.06 -9.43
N LEU A 288 18.10 -16.40 -10.58
CA LEU A 288 18.64 -17.73 -10.86
C LEU A 288 20.15 -17.74 -10.69
N ASP A 289 20.68 -18.80 -10.09
CA ASP A 289 22.11 -19.07 -10.00
C ASP A 289 22.33 -20.59 -9.88
N ASN A 290 23.59 -21.01 -10.03
CA ASN A 290 24.00 -22.39 -9.80
C ASN A 290 24.42 -22.63 -8.34
N SER A 291 24.73 -23.89 -8.00
CA SER A 291 25.15 -24.28 -6.65
C SER A 291 26.45 -23.60 -6.19
N SER A 292 27.28 -23.18 -7.15
CA SER A 292 28.56 -22.49 -6.90
C SER A 292 28.40 -20.97 -6.79
N MET A 293 27.19 -20.43 -6.98
CA MET A 293 26.88 -18.99 -6.95
C MET A 293 27.76 -18.15 -7.89
N GLU A 294 28.04 -18.68 -9.09
CA GLU A 294 28.96 -18.03 -10.02
C GLU A 294 28.42 -16.67 -10.50
N LEU A 295 27.11 -16.56 -10.76
CA LEU A 295 26.53 -15.29 -11.22
C LEU A 295 26.59 -14.23 -10.12
N TYR A 296 26.30 -14.62 -8.89
CA TYR A 296 26.46 -13.77 -7.71
C TYR A 296 27.89 -13.29 -7.52
N HIS A 297 28.87 -14.19 -7.54
CA HIS A 297 30.27 -13.83 -7.33
C HIS A 297 30.81 -12.95 -8.46
N ASN A 298 30.44 -13.22 -9.70
CA ASN A 298 30.84 -12.38 -10.84
C ASN A 298 30.35 -10.95 -10.65
N LEU A 299 29.07 -10.77 -10.30
CA LEU A 299 28.49 -9.46 -10.05
C LEU A 299 29.11 -8.76 -8.84
N LEU A 300 29.33 -9.49 -7.73
CA LEU A 300 29.90 -8.95 -6.50
C LEU A 300 31.31 -8.40 -6.72
N TYR A 301 32.13 -9.10 -7.51
CA TYR A 301 33.51 -8.71 -7.80
C TYR A 301 33.65 -7.79 -9.03
N GLY A 302 32.54 -7.42 -9.67
CA GLY A 302 32.55 -6.54 -10.84
C GLY A 302 33.28 -7.13 -12.05
N ARG A 303 33.20 -8.46 -12.22
CA ARG A 303 33.86 -9.14 -13.36
C ARG A 303 33.27 -8.64 -14.69
N PRO A 304 34.07 -8.60 -15.76
CA PRO A 304 33.58 -8.22 -17.08
C PRO A 304 32.43 -9.15 -17.52
N TYR A 305 31.38 -8.57 -18.10
CA TYR A 305 30.20 -9.29 -18.61
C TYR A 305 29.45 -10.10 -17.54
N SER A 306 29.48 -9.63 -16.29
CA SER A 306 28.69 -10.23 -15.21
C SER A 306 27.22 -10.28 -15.61
N THR A 307 26.63 -11.47 -15.53
CA THR A 307 25.27 -11.72 -16.01
C THR A 307 24.33 -12.01 -14.85
N VAL A 308 23.15 -11.41 -14.88
CA VAL A 308 22.05 -11.67 -13.95
C VAL A 308 20.86 -12.17 -14.74
N ILE A 309 20.30 -13.30 -14.32
CA ILE A 309 19.09 -13.87 -14.91
C ILE A 309 17.99 -13.80 -13.85
N GLU A 310 16.88 -13.14 -14.19
CA GLU A 310 15.73 -12.98 -13.30
C GLU A 310 14.43 -13.38 -14.00
N LEU A 311 13.54 -14.05 -13.25
CA LEU A 311 12.16 -14.26 -13.64
C LEU A 311 11.30 -13.26 -12.87
N ARG A 312 10.67 -12.32 -13.58
CA ARG A 312 9.89 -11.24 -12.99
C ARG A 312 8.40 -11.39 -13.32
N TRP A 313 7.54 -11.25 -12.32
CA TRP A 313 6.09 -11.18 -12.50
C TRP A 313 5.47 -10.18 -11.53
N ARG A 314 4.21 -9.80 -11.77
CA ARG A 314 3.47 -8.87 -10.92
C ARG A 314 2.32 -9.59 -10.20
N GLY A 315 1.88 -9.01 -9.08
CA GLY A 315 0.78 -9.51 -8.28
C GLY A 315 1.16 -10.57 -7.24
N VAL A 316 0.20 -10.88 -6.35
CA VAL A 316 0.36 -11.85 -5.26
C VAL A 316 -0.06 -13.27 -5.69
N GLN A 317 -0.93 -13.35 -6.70
CA GLN A 317 -1.46 -14.62 -7.20
C GLN A 317 -0.51 -15.27 -8.22
N ARG A 318 -0.88 -16.48 -8.67
CA ARG A 318 -0.13 -17.20 -9.70
C ARG A 318 -0.15 -16.39 -11.00
N PRO A 319 1.01 -15.98 -11.55
CA PRO A 319 1.05 -15.10 -12.71
C PRO A 319 0.59 -15.85 -13.97
N ARG A 320 -0.08 -15.15 -14.89
CA ARG A 320 -0.34 -15.69 -16.24
C ARG A 320 0.90 -15.63 -17.12
N VAL A 321 1.64 -14.52 -17.00
CA VAL A 321 2.84 -14.22 -17.78
C VAL A 321 3.99 -13.88 -16.83
N VAL A 322 5.16 -14.43 -17.12
CA VAL A 322 6.43 -14.20 -16.44
C VAL A 322 7.41 -13.61 -17.43
N GLN A 323 8.04 -12.49 -17.09
CA GLN A 323 9.08 -11.86 -17.88
C GLN A 323 10.41 -12.53 -17.55
N VAL A 324 10.98 -13.26 -18.50
CA VAL A 324 12.34 -13.80 -18.40
C VAL A 324 13.29 -12.68 -18.79
N ARG A 325 14.15 -12.24 -17.87
CA ARG A 325 15.08 -11.13 -18.11
C ARG A 325 16.52 -11.55 -17.91
N ARG A 326 17.39 -11.01 -18.74
CA ARG A 326 18.85 -11.10 -18.65
C ARG A 326 19.42 -9.70 -18.59
N LYS A 327 20.25 -9.41 -17.59
CA LYS A 327 21.03 -8.18 -17.49
C LYS A 327 22.51 -8.53 -17.58
N VAL A 328 23.24 -7.86 -18.46
CA VAL A 328 24.69 -8.02 -18.62
C VAL A 328 25.34 -6.70 -18.23
N TYR A 329 26.28 -6.77 -17.29
CA TYR A 329 27.00 -5.64 -16.74
C TYR A 329 28.39 -5.52 -17.38
N HIS A 330 28.80 -4.28 -17.68
CA HIS A 330 30.17 -4.01 -18.10
C HIS A 330 31.16 -4.13 -16.94
N GLU A 331 32.45 -4.23 -17.26
CA GLU A 331 33.52 -4.29 -16.26
C GLU A 331 33.54 -3.01 -15.42
N GLY A 332 33.65 -3.16 -14.10
CA GLY A 332 33.78 -2.01 -13.22
C GLY A 332 33.46 -2.34 -11.76
N TRP A 333 34.00 -1.51 -10.87
CA TRP A 333 33.65 -1.54 -9.44
C TRP A 333 32.19 -1.11 -9.19
N ARG A 334 31.57 -0.42 -10.17
CA ARG A 334 30.13 -0.18 -10.23
C ARG A 334 29.55 -1.01 -11.38
N PRO A 335 28.51 -1.82 -11.13
CA PRO A 335 27.83 -2.52 -12.19
C PRO A 335 27.04 -1.54 -13.05
N GLU A 336 27.63 -1.11 -14.17
CA GLU A 336 26.93 -0.37 -15.22
C GLU A 336 26.23 -1.36 -16.14
N ILE A 337 24.93 -1.16 -16.36
CA ILE A 337 24.13 -2.04 -17.21
C ILE A 337 24.58 -1.83 -18.65
N GLY A 338 25.14 -2.87 -19.26
CA GLY A 338 25.51 -2.84 -20.67
C GLY A 338 24.35 -3.20 -21.58
N CYS A 339 23.65 -4.29 -21.26
CA CYS A 339 22.55 -4.80 -22.04
C CYS A 339 21.48 -5.38 -21.12
N THR A 340 20.22 -5.14 -21.45
CA THR A 340 19.08 -5.79 -20.80
C THR A 340 18.20 -6.41 -21.89
N ASP A 341 18.03 -7.73 -21.83
CA ASP A 341 17.12 -8.46 -22.70
C ASP A 341 15.95 -8.99 -21.88
N SER A 342 14.76 -8.96 -22.45
CA SER A 342 13.59 -9.56 -21.80
C SER A 342 12.58 -10.06 -22.81
N PHE A 343 11.92 -11.16 -22.46
CA PHE A 343 10.76 -11.63 -23.22
C PHE A 343 9.70 -12.23 -22.29
N PRO A 344 8.41 -12.10 -22.63
CA PRO A 344 7.33 -12.71 -21.86
C PRO A 344 7.22 -14.22 -22.12
N LEU A 345 6.83 -14.95 -21.07
CA LEU A 345 6.61 -16.38 -21.10
C LEU A 345 5.38 -16.75 -20.26
N GLN A 346 4.50 -17.61 -20.78
CA GLN A 346 3.40 -18.15 -19.96
C GLN A 346 3.92 -18.98 -18.80
N GLU A 347 3.33 -18.82 -17.61
CA GLU A 347 3.78 -19.51 -16.40
C GLU A 347 3.94 -21.03 -16.54
N PRO A 348 3.03 -21.77 -17.21
CA PRO A 348 3.18 -23.23 -17.36
C PRO A 348 4.41 -23.63 -18.18
N LYS A 349 4.89 -22.75 -19.07
CA LYS A 349 6.02 -22.99 -19.96
C LYS A 349 7.37 -22.60 -19.35
N VAL A 350 7.36 -21.89 -18.22
CA VAL A 350 8.60 -21.47 -17.53
C VAL A 350 9.46 -22.67 -17.17
N THR A 351 8.87 -23.72 -16.58
CA THR A 351 9.63 -24.92 -16.16
C THR A 351 10.22 -25.64 -17.37
N ASP A 352 9.44 -25.82 -18.43
CA ASP A 352 9.89 -26.48 -19.66
C ASP A 352 11.03 -25.70 -20.34
N PHE A 353 10.96 -24.36 -20.32
CA PHE A 353 12.02 -23.49 -20.82
C PHE A 353 13.32 -23.66 -20.04
N LEU A 354 13.26 -23.60 -18.70
CA LEU A 354 14.45 -23.74 -17.84
C LEU A 354 15.11 -25.13 -17.98
N LEU A 355 14.32 -26.16 -18.24
CA LEU A 355 14.81 -27.52 -18.49
C LEU A 355 15.28 -27.74 -19.94
N GLY A 356 15.16 -26.73 -20.82
CA GLY A 356 15.53 -26.81 -22.23
C GLY A 356 14.58 -27.65 -23.09
N ARG A 357 13.41 -28.04 -22.57
CA ARG A 357 12.35 -28.74 -23.33
C ARG A 357 11.59 -27.81 -24.26
N TRP A 358 11.65 -26.52 -24.00
CA TRP A 358 11.04 -25.48 -24.80
C TRP A 358 12.12 -24.48 -25.20
N THR A 359 12.28 -24.25 -26.49
CA THR A 359 13.42 -23.48 -27.02
C THR A 359 13.06 -22.02 -27.23
N PHE A 360 14.08 -21.17 -27.38
CA PHE A 360 13.87 -19.76 -27.72
C PHE A 360 13.16 -19.59 -29.08
N ALA A 361 13.36 -20.50 -30.04
CA ALA A 361 12.65 -20.45 -31.31
C ALA A 361 11.13 -20.66 -31.13
N ASP A 362 10.75 -21.58 -30.24
CA ASP A 362 9.35 -21.80 -29.87
C ASP A 362 8.76 -20.59 -29.16
N ALA A 363 9.56 -19.96 -28.28
CA ALA A 363 9.19 -18.71 -27.62
C ALA A 363 8.99 -17.57 -28.61
N GLN A 364 9.91 -17.39 -29.55
CA GLN A 364 9.87 -16.34 -30.56
C GLN A 364 8.65 -16.51 -31.49
N GLY A 365 8.36 -17.74 -31.92
CA GLY A 365 7.15 -18.02 -32.71
C GLY A 365 5.87 -17.68 -31.97
N PHE A 366 5.80 -18.02 -30.68
CA PHE A 366 4.66 -17.68 -29.82
C PHE A 366 4.54 -16.16 -29.60
N LEU A 367 5.65 -15.46 -29.38
CA LEU A 367 5.70 -14.01 -29.18
C LEU A 367 5.25 -13.24 -30.42
N MET A 368 5.72 -13.64 -31.61
CA MET A 368 5.30 -13.02 -32.87
C MET A 368 3.79 -13.16 -33.10
N GLN A 369 3.23 -14.35 -32.85
CA GLN A 369 1.79 -14.57 -32.93
C GLN A 369 1.02 -13.72 -31.91
N HIS A 370 1.53 -13.62 -30.68
CA HIS A 370 0.88 -12.84 -29.62
C HIS A 370 0.97 -11.33 -29.90
N ASP A 371 2.09 -10.84 -30.43
CA ASP A 371 2.27 -9.44 -30.83
C ASP A 371 1.41 -9.07 -32.04
N GLU A 372 1.25 -9.96 -33.01
CA GLU A 372 0.32 -9.77 -34.12
C GLU A 372 -1.12 -9.72 -33.63
N LEU A 373 -1.52 -10.65 -32.75
CA LEU A 373 -2.85 -10.65 -32.13
C LEU A 373 -3.09 -9.40 -31.28
N ALA A 374 -2.10 -8.94 -30.51
CA ALA A 374 -2.18 -7.72 -29.71
C ALA A 374 -2.29 -6.47 -30.60
N ARG A 375 -1.52 -6.40 -31.70
CA ARG A 375 -1.64 -5.34 -32.70
C ARG A 375 -3.03 -5.32 -33.34
N GLN A 376 -3.56 -6.48 -33.74
CA GLN A 376 -4.90 -6.60 -34.29
C GLN A 376 -5.98 -6.15 -33.29
N ARG A 377 -5.88 -6.56 -32.02
CA ARG A 377 -6.80 -6.12 -30.96
C ARG A 377 -6.76 -4.61 -30.74
N ARG A 378 -5.56 -4.01 -30.69
CA ARG A 378 -5.41 -2.55 -30.58
C ARG A 378 -6.01 -1.81 -31.77
N LEU A 379 -5.83 -2.35 -32.99
CA LEU A 379 -6.40 -1.79 -34.20
C LEU A 379 -7.94 -1.82 -34.15
N LEU A 380 -8.51 -2.96 -33.74
CA LEU A 380 -9.95 -3.12 -33.57
C LEU A 380 -10.52 -2.21 -32.48
N ALA A 381 -9.84 -2.10 -31.33
CA ALA A 381 -10.26 -1.20 -30.25
C ALA A 381 -10.24 0.27 -30.69
N ARG A 382 -9.20 0.69 -31.44
CA ARG A 382 -9.14 2.03 -32.03
C ARG A 382 -10.27 2.26 -33.03
N GLN A 383 -10.55 1.29 -33.90
CA GLN A 383 -11.67 1.38 -34.84
C GLN A 383 -13.01 1.50 -34.10
N GLN A 384 -13.23 0.71 -33.04
CA GLN A 384 -14.43 0.80 -32.21
C GLN A 384 -14.57 2.15 -31.51
N GLN A 385 -13.49 2.72 -30.98
CA GLN A 385 -13.51 4.07 -30.39
C GLN A 385 -13.85 5.15 -31.42
N VAL A 386 -13.28 5.07 -32.63
CA VAL A 386 -13.59 6.02 -33.71
C VAL A 386 -15.05 5.90 -34.12
N MET A 387 -15.55 4.68 -34.33
CA MET A 387 -16.96 4.43 -34.65
C MET A 387 -17.90 4.95 -33.54
N ALA A 388 -17.56 4.73 -32.26
CA ALA A 388 -18.36 5.23 -31.14
C ALA A 388 -18.38 6.76 -31.08
N ARG A 389 -17.26 7.43 -31.40
CA ARG A 389 -17.18 8.90 -31.49
C ARG A 389 -18.01 9.44 -32.65
N GLU A 390 -17.97 8.80 -33.81
CA GLU A 390 -18.79 9.18 -34.96
C GLU A 390 -20.28 8.98 -34.68
N GLN A 391 -20.68 7.86 -34.08
CA GLN A 391 -22.06 7.61 -33.66
C GLN A 391 -22.56 8.64 -32.62
N ALA A 392 -21.72 9.01 -31.66
CA ALA A 392 -22.03 10.06 -30.70
C ALA A 392 -22.18 11.44 -31.36
N ARG A 393 -21.34 11.74 -32.38
CA ARG A 393 -21.44 12.98 -33.15
C ARG A 393 -22.72 13.04 -33.97
N GLU A 394 -23.07 11.96 -34.68
CA GLU A 394 -24.32 11.86 -35.44
C GLU A 394 -25.56 11.95 -34.54
N ALA A 395 -25.52 11.30 -33.37
CA ALA A 395 -26.60 11.41 -32.39
C ALA A 395 -26.75 12.85 -31.87
N GLY A 396 -25.63 13.54 -31.63
CA GLY A 396 -25.63 14.96 -31.24
C GLY A 396 -26.15 15.88 -32.34
N GLU A 397 -25.78 15.65 -33.61
CA GLU A 397 -26.31 16.38 -34.76
C GLU A 397 -27.82 16.16 -34.94
N LYS A 398 -28.30 14.92 -34.82
CA LYS A 398 -29.75 14.60 -34.86
C LYS A 398 -30.51 15.24 -33.70
N ALA A 399 -29.95 15.25 -32.49
CA ALA A 399 -30.57 15.90 -31.34
C ALA A 399 -30.67 17.42 -31.53
N ARG A 400 -29.64 18.05 -32.11
CA ARG A 400 -29.68 19.48 -32.48
C ARG A 400 -30.73 19.77 -33.54
N ASP A 401 -30.80 18.98 -34.61
CA ASP A 401 -31.79 19.16 -35.68
C ASP A 401 -33.23 18.99 -35.16
N LEU A 402 -33.45 18.06 -34.23
CA LEU A 402 -34.75 17.89 -33.55
C LEU A 402 -35.10 19.07 -32.63
N LEU A 403 -34.12 19.64 -31.92
CA LEU A 403 -34.31 20.83 -31.09
C LEU A 403 -34.66 22.06 -31.95
N THR A 404 -33.95 22.27 -33.06
CA THR A 404 -34.24 23.38 -33.98
C THR A 404 -35.64 23.27 -34.59
N ARG A 405 -36.06 22.05 -34.98
CA ARG A 405 -37.44 21.83 -35.47
C ARG A 405 -38.51 22.01 -34.39
N LEU A 406 -38.21 21.66 -33.14
CA LEU A 406 -39.11 21.91 -32.02
C LEU A 406 -39.25 23.41 -31.75
N GLU A 407 -38.15 24.15 -31.74
CA GLU A 407 -38.12 25.61 -31.59
C GLU A 407 -38.90 26.31 -32.72
N GLU A 408 -38.72 25.89 -33.97
CA GLU A 408 -39.49 26.36 -35.13
C GLU A 408 -40.99 26.03 -35.02
N SER A 409 -41.36 24.90 -34.42
CA SER A 409 -42.77 24.51 -34.20
C SER A 409 -43.44 25.24 -33.03
N THR A 410 -42.65 25.76 -32.08
CA THR A 410 -43.13 26.53 -30.93
C THR A 410 -43.14 28.05 -31.16
N GLY A 411 -42.69 28.51 -32.32
CA GLY A 411 -42.86 29.89 -32.79
C GLY A 411 -44.31 30.19 -33.12
N ILE A 412 -45.15 30.38 -32.09
CA ILE A 412 -46.45 31.02 -32.19
C ILE A 412 -46.25 32.51 -31.90
N ASP A 413 -46.65 33.30 -32.89
CA ASP A 413 -46.63 34.76 -32.97
C ASP A 413 -46.98 35.47 -31.66
N SER A 414 -46.02 36.22 -31.13
CA SER A 414 -46.27 37.36 -30.26
C SER A 414 -46.19 38.64 -31.09
N ASP A 415 -47.09 38.81 -32.06
CA ASP A 415 -47.25 40.10 -32.73
C ASP A 415 -48.73 40.36 -33.05
N SER A 416 -49.44 40.93 -32.08
CA SER A 416 -50.62 41.77 -32.33
C SER A 416 -50.87 42.67 -31.12
N GLY A 417 -50.09 43.74 -31.03
CA GLY A 417 -50.45 44.93 -30.27
C GLY A 417 -51.29 45.87 -31.13
N SER A 418 -52.52 46.11 -30.69
CA SER A 418 -53.32 47.30 -31.00
C SER A 418 -53.92 47.83 -29.71
#